data_AF-A0A381PE15-F1
#
_entry.id   AF-A0A381PE15-F1
#
_cell.length_a   1.000
_cell.length_b   1.000
_cell.length_c   1.000
_cell.angle_alpha   90.00
_cell.angle_beta   90.00
_cell.angle_gamma   90.00
#
_symmetry.space_group_name_H-M   'P 1'
#
loop_
_entity.id
_entity.type
_entity.pdbx_description
1 polymer ?
#
loop_
_entity_poly.entity_id
_entity_poly.type
_entity_poly.pdbx_seq_one_letter_code
_entity_poly.pdbx_strand_id
1 'polypeptide(L)'
;MDVLSELIQEYDDKVSVILINTDDPGKVSKVKSFVNSKKYLKGDIYHVVMDYNQKLSRRFNAQPIPLSFIVDNNNIVYRKRGFIPGDEHIFKKELDAIFNQ
;
A
#
# COMPACT_ATOMS: atom_id res chain seq x y z
N MET A 1 -15.44 1.70 -4.53
CA MET A 1 -14.41 1.26 -3.56
C MET A 1 -13.23 2.22 -3.79
N ASP A 2 -12.05 2.07 -3.19
CA ASP A 2 -10.92 2.91 -3.62
C ASP A 2 -10.33 2.37 -4.93
N VAL A 3 -9.83 3.23 -5.83
CA VAL A 3 -9.30 2.83 -7.15
C VAL A 3 -8.19 1.79 -6.98
N LEU A 4 -7.30 1.98 -5.99
CA LEU A 4 -6.23 1.03 -5.71
C LEU A 4 -6.78 -0.32 -5.24
N SER A 5 -7.85 -0.32 -4.43
CA SER A 5 -8.45 -1.57 -3.98
C SER A 5 -9.15 -2.34 -5.09
N GLU A 6 -9.82 -1.63 -6.00
CA GLU A 6 -10.44 -2.25 -7.18
C GLU A 6 -9.37 -2.89 -8.08
N LEU A 7 -8.25 -2.19 -8.31
CA LEU A 7 -7.10 -2.72 -9.06
C LEU A 7 -6.49 -3.96 -8.38
N ILE A 8 -6.27 -3.92 -7.07
CA ILE A 8 -5.66 -5.05 -6.34
C ILE A 8 -6.56 -6.28 -6.36
N GLN A 9 -7.89 -6.11 -6.41
CA GLN A 9 -8.81 -7.24 -6.51
C GLN A 9 -8.68 -8.03 -7.81
N GLU A 10 -8.16 -7.43 -8.89
CA GLU A 10 -7.91 -8.14 -10.16
C GLU A 10 -6.83 -9.24 -10.03
N TYR A 11 -6.08 -9.26 -8.93
CA TYR A 11 -5.00 -10.22 -8.71
C TYR A 11 -5.38 -11.38 -7.78
N ASP A 12 -6.67 -11.57 -7.45
CA ASP A 12 -7.24 -12.78 -6.79
C ASP A 12 -6.31 -13.41 -5.72
N ASP A 13 -5.91 -12.63 -4.72
CA ASP A 13 -5.05 -13.03 -3.59
C ASP A 13 -3.57 -13.34 -3.92
N LYS A 14 -3.11 -13.16 -5.16
CA LYS A 14 -1.69 -13.31 -5.53
C LYS A 14 -0.76 -12.23 -4.95
N VAL A 15 -1.34 -11.19 -4.36
CA VAL A 15 -0.63 -10.06 -3.76
C VAL A 15 -1.02 -9.89 -2.29
N SER A 16 -0.04 -9.55 -1.46
CA SER A 16 -0.26 -9.06 -0.10
C SER A 16 0.09 -7.56 -0.05
N VAL A 17 -0.79 -6.78 0.59
CA VAL A 17 -0.67 -5.33 0.69
C VAL A 17 -0.41 -4.93 2.14
N ILE A 18 0.71 -4.26 2.37
CA ILE A 18 1.06 -3.71 3.68
C ILE A 18 0.83 -2.20 3.67
N LEU A 19 -0.18 -1.76 4.42
CA LEU A 19 -0.49 -0.35 4.64
C LEU A 19 0.25 0.14 5.88
N ILE A 20 1.27 0.97 5.68
CA ILE A 20 2.05 1.56 6.78
C ILE A 20 1.45 2.93 7.10
N ASN A 21 0.76 3.03 8.23
CA ASN A 21 0.27 4.31 8.74
C ASN A 21 1.35 4.99 9.57
N THR A 22 1.58 6.28 9.31
CA THR A 22 2.58 7.11 10.00
C THR A 22 1.95 8.13 10.96
N ASP A 23 0.65 8.00 11.26
CA ASP A 23 -0.01 8.90 12.21
C ASP A 23 0.38 8.56 13.65
N ASP A 24 0.19 9.55 14.53
CA ASP A 24 0.46 9.40 15.96
C ASP A 24 -0.38 8.28 16.62
N PRO A 25 0.13 7.64 17.69
CA PRO A 25 -0.60 6.64 18.46
C PRO A 25 -2.00 7.06 18.90
N GLY A 26 -2.21 8.34 19.23
CA GLY A 26 -3.53 8.84 19.64
C GLY A 26 -4.61 8.76 18.54
N LYS A 27 -4.26 8.43 17.30
CA LYS A 27 -5.17 8.38 16.14
C LYS A 27 -5.61 6.97 15.76
N VAL A 28 -5.27 5.91 16.52
CA VAL A 28 -5.62 4.51 16.17
C VAL A 28 -7.09 4.34 15.81
N SER A 29 -8.01 4.89 16.61
CA SER A 29 -9.46 4.75 16.36
C SER A 29 -9.87 5.36 14.99
N LYS A 30 -9.28 6.50 14.64
CA LYS A 30 -9.51 7.17 13.35
C LYS A 30 -8.96 6.32 12.19
N VAL A 31 -7.77 5.75 12.35
CA VAL A 31 -7.16 4.85 11.36
C VAL A 31 -8.00 3.60 11.16
N LYS A 32 -8.44 2.95 12.25
CA LYS A 32 -9.34 1.79 12.18
C LYS A 32 -10.64 2.11 11.43
N SER A 33 -11.28 3.22 11.78
CA SER A 33 -12.51 3.67 11.11
C SER A 33 -12.28 3.91 9.61
N PHE A 34 -11.18 4.59 9.25
CA PHE A 34 -10.81 4.84 7.85
C PHE A 34 -10.59 3.53 7.07
N VAL A 35 -9.73 2.65 7.57
CA VAL A 35 -9.42 1.35 6.95
C VAL A 35 -10.70 0.51 6.77
N ASN A 36 -11.58 0.49 7.77
CA ASN A 36 -12.86 -0.23 7.69
C ASN A 36 -13.79 0.36 6.61
N SER A 37 -13.89 1.69 6.53
CA SER A 37 -14.70 2.37 5.51
C SER A 37 -14.22 2.09 4.08
N LYS A 38 -12.91 1.91 3.91
CA LYS A 38 -12.28 1.56 2.63
C LYS A 38 -12.34 0.07 2.32
N LYS A 39 -12.80 -0.75 3.28
CA LYS A 39 -12.89 -2.21 3.18
C LYS A 39 -11.54 -2.90 2.95
N TYR A 40 -10.43 -2.27 3.36
CA TYR A 40 -9.11 -2.89 3.22
C TYR A 40 -9.03 -4.20 4.02
N LEU A 41 -9.61 -4.28 5.21
CA LEU A 41 -9.56 -5.50 6.04
C LEU A 41 -10.59 -6.58 5.62
N LYS A 42 -11.06 -6.59 4.38
CA LYS A 42 -11.87 -7.70 3.87
C LYS A 42 -10.96 -8.75 3.22
N GLY A 43 -10.87 -9.91 3.85
CA GLY A 43 -9.97 -11.00 3.44
C GLY A 43 -8.57 -10.86 4.05
N ASP A 44 -7.65 -11.73 3.62
CA ASP A 44 -6.30 -11.86 4.20
C ASP A 44 -5.22 -11.10 3.42
N ILE A 45 -5.62 -10.33 2.40
CA ILE A 45 -4.70 -9.63 1.49
C ILE A 45 -4.14 -8.33 2.05
N TYR A 46 -4.84 -7.62 2.96
CA TYR A 46 -4.37 -6.36 3.51
C TYR A 46 -3.93 -6.50 4.96
N HIS A 47 -2.78 -5.91 5.28
CA HIS A 47 -2.24 -5.79 6.62
C HIS A 47 -1.99 -4.31 6.95
N VAL A 48 -2.35 -3.88 8.15
CA VAL A 48 -2.11 -2.51 8.61
C VAL A 48 -1.01 -2.53 9.66
N VAL A 49 0.04 -1.76 9.41
CA VAL A 49 1.17 -1.56 10.32
C VAL A 49 1.17 -0.11 10.78
N MET A 50 1.29 0.11 12.08
CA MET A 50 1.38 1.43 12.67
C MET A 50 2.85 1.77 12.96
N ASP A 51 3.43 2.73 12.24
CA ASP A 51 4.82 3.16 12.41
C ASP A 51 4.93 4.33 13.41
N TYR A 52 4.48 4.08 14.64
CA TYR A 52 4.38 5.12 15.69
C TYR A 52 5.69 5.84 15.98
N ASN A 53 6.83 5.14 15.88
CA ASN A 53 8.15 5.71 16.13
C ASN A 53 8.83 6.22 14.85
N GLN A 54 8.11 6.21 13.71
CA GLN A 54 8.59 6.61 12.39
C GLN A 54 9.87 5.88 11.95
N LYS A 55 10.11 4.66 12.47
CA LYS A 55 11.32 3.89 12.16
C LYS A 55 11.31 3.42 10.71
N LEU A 56 10.17 2.98 10.20
CA LEU A 56 10.03 2.57 8.80
C LEU A 56 10.10 3.77 7.88
N SER A 57 9.37 4.85 8.20
CA SER A 57 9.37 6.11 7.46
C SER A 57 10.78 6.67 7.28
N ARG A 58 11.60 6.71 8.35
CA ARG A 58 13.01 7.12 8.29
C ARG A 58 13.85 6.15 7.46
N ARG A 59 13.72 4.84 7.69
CA ARG A 59 14.51 3.81 6.99
C ARG A 59 14.28 3.85 5.47
N PHE A 60 13.04 4.10 5.04
CA PHE A 60 12.66 4.12 3.63
C PHE A 60 12.75 5.50 2.98
N ASN A 61 13.11 6.53 3.75
CA ASN A 61 13.06 7.93 3.35
C ASN A 61 11.71 8.27 2.68
N ALA A 62 10.63 8.08 3.43
CA ALA A 62 9.27 8.03 2.92
C ALA A 62 8.65 9.38 2.51
N GLN A 63 9.38 10.48 2.66
CA GLN A 63 8.86 11.82 2.36
C GLN A 63 9.19 12.26 0.92
N PRO A 64 8.24 12.91 0.21
CA PRO A 64 6.84 13.13 0.59
C PRO A 64 5.99 11.84 0.53
N ILE A 65 5.01 11.74 1.43
CA ILE A 65 4.00 10.67 1.43
C ILE A 65 2.88 10.95 0.39
N PRO A 66 2.22 9.92 -0.16
CA PRO A 66 2.51 8.50 0.04
C PRO A 66 3.82 8.06 -0.66
N LEU A 67 4.49 7.05 -0.10
CA LEU A 67 5.55 6.30 -0.78
C LEU A 67 5.04 4.88 -1.01
N SER A 68 5.01 4.47 -2.27
CA SER A 68 4.56 3.15 -2.69
C SER A 68 5.74 2.30 -3.17
N PHE A 69 5.69 1.02 -2.84
CA PHE A 69 6.63 0.01 -3.29
C PHE A 69 5.88 -1.17 -3.92
N ILE A 70 6.49 -1.80 -4.93
CA ILE A 70 6.20 -3.20 -5.26
C ILE A 70 7.46 -3.99 -4.93
N VAL A 71 7.29 -5.07 -4.18
CA VAL A 71 8.37 -5.95 -3.76
C VAL A 71 8.10 -7.33 -4.35
N ASP A 72 9.07 -7.84 -5.10
CA ASP A 72 9.06 -9.20 -5.62
C ASP A 72 10.36 -9.90 -5.23
N ASN A 73 10.27 -11.12 -4.70
CA ASN A 73 11.43 -11.91 -4.27
C ASN A 73 12.42 -11.13 -3.38
N ASN A 74 11.90 -10.36 -2.41
CA ASN A 74 12.65 -9.45 -1.52
C ASN A 74 13.37 -8.28 -2.20
N ASN A 75 13.13 -8.04 -3.49
CA ASN A 75 13.68 -6.91 -4.24
C ASN A 75 12.59 -5.85 -4.47
N ILE A 76 12.94 -4.59 -4.30
CA ILE A 76 12.05 -3.48 -4.66
C ILE A 76 12.14 -3.30 -6.18
N VAL A 77 11.09 -3.69 -6.89
CA VAL A 77 11.01 -3.59 -8.36
C VAL A 77 10.31 -2.30 -8.80
N TYR A 78 9.52 -1.69 -7.92
CA TYR A 78 8.91 -0.38 -8.13
C TYR A 78 9.00 0.48 -6.88
N ARG A 79 9.28 1.77 -7.06
CA ARG A 79 9.28 2.77 -5.99
C ARG A 79 8.78 4.10 -6.53
N LYS A 80 7.73 4.65 -5.92
CA LYS A 80 7.19 5.96 -6.30
C LYS A 80 6.78 6.80 -5.09
N ARG A 81 7.14 8.08 -5.14
CA ARG A 81 6.69 9.11 -4.19
C ARG A 81 5.53 9.88 -4.79
N GLY A 82 4.54 10.17 -3.96
CA GLY A 82 3.24 10.65 -4.41
C GLY A 82 2.41 9.55 -5.05
N PHE A 83 1.12 9.80 -5.14
CA PHE A 83 0.19 9.01 -5.92
C PHE A 83 -0.87 9.96 -6.47
N ILE A 84 -0.77 10.28 -7.76
CA ILE A 84 -1.67 11.18 -8.47
C ILE A 84 -2.56 10.40 -9.44
N PRO A 85 -3.70 10.95 -9.88
CA PRO A 85 -4.56 10.29 -10.86
C PRO A 85 -3.78 9.89 -12.12
N GLY A 86 -3.97 8.66 -12.58
CA GLY A 86 -3.24 8.03 -13.68
C GLY A 86 -2.08 7.14 -13.23
N ASP A 87 -1.61 7.28 -11.99
CA ASP A 87 -0.54 6.44 -11.44
C ASP A 87 -0.95 4.98 -11.28
N GLU A 88 -2.24 4.72 -11.09
CA GLU A 88 -2.84 3.39 -11.06
C GLU A 88 -2.53 2.59 -12.33
N HIS A 89 -2.48 3.24 -13.51
CA HIS A 89 -2.17 2.56 -14.76
C HIS A 89 -0.71 2.10 -14.82
N ILE A 90 0.20 2.94 -14.31
CA ILE A 90 1.62 2.59 -14.20
C ILE A 90 1.78 1.45 -13.19
N PHE A 91 1.15 1.58 -12.02
CA PHE A 91 1.19 0.56 -10.97
C PHE A 91 0.68 -0.79 -11.47
N LYS A 92 -0.44 -0.80 -12.21
CA LYS A 92 -0.99 -2.01 -12.83
C LYS A 92 -0.01 -2.63 -13.82
N LYS A 93 0.60 -1.82 -14.69
CA LYS A 93 1.57 -2.29 -15.69
C LYS A 93 2.77 -2.99 -15.03
N GLU A 94 3.27 -2.45 -13.92
CA GLU A 94 4.37 -3.06 -13.17
C GLU A 94 3.95 -4.41 -12.55
N LEU A 95 2.74 -4.50 -11.97
CA LEU A 95 2.21 -5.77 -11.47
C LEU A 95 2.00 -6.80 -12.59
N ASP A 96 1.41 -6.40 -13.72
CA ASP A 96 1.21 -7.26 -14.88
C ASP A 96 2.55 -7.79 -15.43
N ALA A 97 3.60 -6.97 -15.40
CA ALA A 97 4.94 -7.38 -15.82
C ALA A 97 5.58 -8.43 -14.88
N ILE A 98 5.14 -8.51 -13.62
CA ILE A 98 5.61 -9.52 -12.66
C ILE A 98 4.86 -10.84 -12.88
N PHE A 99 3.54 -10.79 -13.07
CA PHE A 99 2.72 -12.00 -13.18
C PHE A 99 2.69 -12.65 -14.57
N ASN A 100 3.09 -11.93 -15.62
CA ASN A 100 3.16 -12.46 -17.00
C ASN A 100 4.54 -12.99 -17.40
N GLN A 101 5.47 -13.13 -16.44
CA GLN A 101 6.73 -13.85 -16.62
C GLN A 101 6.54 -15.36 -16.48
#